data_AF-A0A9E7L5N5-F1
#
_entry.id   AF-A0A9E7L5N5-F1
#
_cell.length_a   1.000
_cell.length_b   1.000
_cell.length_c   1.000
_cell.angle_alpha   90.00
_cell.angle_beta   90.00
_cell.angle_gamma   90.00
#
_symmetry.space_group_name_H-M   'P 1'
#
loop_
_entity.id
_entity.type
_entity.pdbx_description
1 polymer ?
#
loop_
_entity_poly.entity_id
_entity_poly.type
_entity_poly.pdbx_seq_one_letter_code
_entity_poly.pdbx_strand_id
1 'polypeptide(L)'
;MSATENSETMASAKAEFLKQFGKDYGYPDAPKDIDEIRASEFKRLQGLVYLDHAGATLYSEAQIEAVAKDLTSSVYGNPHSQSDSSLATCDIISAARQQVGCK
;
A
#
# COMPACT_ATOMS: atom_id res chain seq x y z
N MET A 1 -18.90 -30.39 7.00
CA MET A 1 -17.73 -29.94 6.22
C MET A 1 -17.11 -28.83 7.02
N SER A 2 -15.98 -29.12 7.66
CA SER A 2 -15.36 -28.27 8.68
C SER A 2 -14.56 -27.16 7.98
N ALA A 3 -14.53 -25.95 8.54
CA ALA A 3 -13.80 -24.79 7.98
C ALA A 3 -12.30 -25.10 7.72
N THR A 4 -11.76 -26.09 8.40
CA THR A 4 -10.39 -26.59 8.28
C THR A 4 -10.14 -27.32 6.95
N GLU A 5 -11.12 -28.07 6.44
CA GLU A 5 -10.99 -28.84 5.18
C GLU A 5 -10.89 -27.91 3.96
N ASN A 6 -11.60 -26.78 3.99
CA ASN A 6 -11.53 -25.78 2.92
C ASN A 6 -10.17 -25.05 2.87
N SER A 7 -9.54 -24.85 4.03
CA SER A 7 -8.24 -24.16 4.12
C SER A 7 -7.12 -25.00 3.52
N GLU A 8 -7.08 -26.29 3.81
CA GLU A 8 -6.07 -27.22 3.28
C GLU A 8 -6.22 -27.39 1.76
N THR A 9 -7.47 -27.47 1.28
CA THR A 9 -7.77 -27.56 -0.15
C THR A 9 -7.29 -26.31 -0.90
N MET A 10 -7.48 -25.12 -0.33
CA MET A 10 -6.99 -23.87 -0.93
C MET A 10 -5.47 -23.73 -0.90
N ALA A 11 -4.81 -24.19 0.16
CA ALA A 11 -3.35 -24.21 0.22
C ALA A 11 -2.75 -25.11 -0.87
N SER A 12 -3.33 -26.30 -1.08
CA SER A 12 -2.92 -27.21 -2.15
C SER A 12 -3.14 -26.61 -3.53
N ALA A 13 -4.30 -26.02 -3.78
CA ALA A 13 -4.61 -25.37 -5.07
C ALA A 13 -3.67 -24.19 -5.36
N LYS A 14 -3.34 -23.39 -4.34
CA LYS A 14 -2.36 -22.30 -4.46
C LYS A 14 -0.97 -22.83 -4.81
N ALA A 15 -0.52 -23.91 -4.16
CA ALA A 15 0.79 -24.50 -4.45
C ALA A 15 0.90 -25.00 -5.89
N GLU A 16 -0.16 -25.63 -6.42
CA GLU A 16 -0.22 -26.08 -7.81
C GLU A 16 -0.22 -24.89 -8.79
N PHE A 17 -1.00 -23.84 -8.48
CA PHE A 17 -1.00 -22.60 -9.25
C PHE A 17 0.40 -21.95 -9.29
N LEU A 18 1.08 -21.83 -8.15
CA LEU A 18 2.42 -21.24 -8.08
C LEU A 18 3.46 -22.10 -8.80
N LYS A 19 3.30 -23.42 -8.85
CA LYS A 19 4.18 -24.29 -9.65
C LYS A 19 4.09 -23.98 -11.15
N GLN A 20 2.90 -23.61 -11.64
CA GLN A 20 2.68 -23.31 -13.06
C GLN A 20 2.94 -21.84 -13.42
N PHE A 21 2.53 -20.91 -12.55
CA PHE A 21 2.50 -19.47 -12.85
C PHE A 21 3.39 -18.62 -11.93
N GLY A 22 4.04 -19.22 -10.92
CA GLY A 22 4.82 -18.48 -9.91
C GLY A 22 5.98 -17.67 -10.49
N LYS A 23 6.44 -18.00 -11.70
CA LYS A 23 7.45 -17.19 -12.40
C LYS A 23 6.93 -15.80 -12.80
N ASP A 24 5.64 -15.68 -13.13
CA ASP A 24 5.04 -14.42 -13.62
C ASP A 24 4.08 -13.80 -12.60
N TYR A 25 3.86 -14.46 -11.46
CA TYR A 25 2.93 -14.05 -10.42
C TYR A 25 3.66 -13.51 -9.18
N GLY A 26 3.10 -12.48 -8.56
CA GLY A 26 3.47 -12.10 -7.20
C GLY A 26 4.85 -11.44 -7.04
N TYR A 27 5.29 -10.70 -8.06
CA TYR A 27 6.52 -9.91 -8.05
C TYR A 27 7.82 -10.73 -7.88
N PRO A 28 8.17 -11.59 -8.87
CA PRO A 28 9.27 -12.55 -8.77
C PRO A 28 10.66 -11.91 -8.56
N ASP A 29 10.90 -10.72 -9.12
CA ASP A 29 12.17 -10.00 -9.02
C ASP A 29 12.17 -8.94 -7.91
N ALA A 30 11.09 -8.84 -7.14
CA ALA A 30 10.99 -7.88 -6.05
C ALA A 30 11.66 -8.41 -4.78
N PRO A 31 12.13 -7.52 -3.89
CA PRO A 31 12.74 -7.91 -2.61
C PRO A 31 11.75 -8.56 -1.63
N LYS A 32 10.44 -8.50 -1.91
CA LYS A 32 9.37 -9.14 -1.14
C LYS A 32 8.38 -9.76 -2.11
N ASP A 33 7.93 -10.97 -1.82
CA ASP A 33 6.85 -11.59 -2.59
C ASP A 33 5.47 -11.00 -2.21
N ILE A 34 4.44 -11.38 -2.96
CA ILE A 34 3.07 -10.90 -2.73
C ILE A 34 2.49 -11.31 -1.36
N ASP A 35 2.86 -12.47 -0.84
CA ASP A 35 2.35 -12.96 0.46
C ASP A 35 2.99 -12.17 1.60
N GLU A 36 4.29 -11.88 1.51
CA GLU A 36 5.03 -11.03 2.44
C GLU A 36 4.53 -9.59 2.39
N ILE A 37 4.28 -9.03 1.20
CA ILE A 37 3.68 -7.71 1.05
C ILE A 37 2.30 -7.69 1.71
N ARG A 38 1.45 -8.68 1.44
CA ARG A 38 0.11 -8.75 2.05
C ARG A 38 0.17 -8.87 3.57
N ALA A 39 1.09 -9.69 4.10
CA ALA A 39 1.24 -9.92 5.53
C ALA A 39 1.83 -8.72 6.28
N SER A 40 2.69 -7.92 5.63
CA SER A 40 3.36 -6.76 6.25
C SER A 40 2.60 -5.44 6.04
N GLU A 41 2.18 -5.17 4.81
CA GLU A 41 1.63 -3.88 4.38
C GLU A 41 0.09 -3.83 4.35
N PHE A 42 -0.57 -4.99 4.40
CA PHE A 42 -2.04 -5.10 4.31
C PHE A 42 -2.62 -6.06 5.36
N LYS A 43 -2.11 -6.02 6.59
CA LYS A 43 -2.51 -6.89 7.71
C LYS A 43 -4.02 -6.96 7.92
N ARG A 44 -4.71 -5.82 7.72
CA ARG A 44 -6.17 -5.71 7.83
C ARG A 44 -6.96 -6.55 6.80
N LEU A 45 -6.31 -7.09 5.77
CA LEU A 45 -6.90 -8.05 4.84
C LEU A 45 -6.81 -9.50 5.32
N GLN A 46 -6.27 -9.77 6.52
CA GLN A 46 -6.24 -11.11 7.07
C GLN A 46 -7.67 -11.62 7.29
N GLY A 47 -8.00 -12.75 6.67
CA GLY A 47 -9.35 -13.33 6.71
C GLY A 47 -10.40 -12.60 5.84
N LEU A 48 -9.99 -11.60 5.06
CA LEU A 48 -10.88 -10.82 4.19
C LEU A 48 -10.42 -10.89 2.74
N VAL A 49 -11.38 -11.07 1.82
CA VAL A 49 -11.15 -11.01 0.38
C VAL A 49 -11.68 -9.67 -0.13
N TYR A 50 -10.76 -8.77 -0.48
CA TYR A 50 -11.10 -7.47 -1.05
C TYR A 50 -10.88 -7.50 -2.57
N LEU A 51 -11.94 -7.31 -3.35
CA LEU A 51 -11.90 -7.39 -4.82
C LEU A 51 -12.21 -6.05 -5.50
N ASP A 52 -12.49 -4.99 -4.73
CA ASP A 52 -12.88 -3.67 -5.25
C ASP A 52 -11.67 -2.75 -5.52
N HIS A 53 -10.55 -3.33 -5.94
CA HIS A 53 -9.31 -2.58 -6.23
C HIS A 53 -9.45 -1.63 -7.42
N ALA A 54 -10.43 -1.89 -8.31
CA ALA A 54 -10.76 -1.01 -9.44
C ALA A 54 -11.51 0.26 -9.01
N GLY A 55 -12.33 0.18 -7.95
CA GLY A 55 -13.05 1.33 -7.40
C GLY A 55 -12.19 2.14 -6.44
N ALA A 56 -11.53 1.47 -5.49
CA ALA A 56 -10.61 2.11 -4.57
C ALA A 56 -9.50 1.14 -4.14
N THR A 57 -8.25 1.50 -4.38
CA THR A 57 -7.13 0.71 -3.87
C THR A 57 -6.85 1.06 -2.42
N LEU A 58 -6.35 0.07 -1.66
CA LEU A 58 -6.00 0.24 -0.26
C LEU A 58 -4.60 0.85 -0.13
N TYR A 59 -4.42 1.71 0.88
CA TYR A 59 -3.13 2.25 1.29
C TYR A 59 -2.33 1.23 2.12
N SER A 60 -1.02 1.16 1.96
CA SER A 60 -0.18 0.29 2.79
C SER A 60 -0.04 0.81 4.22
N GLU A 61 0.34 -0.05 5.16
CA GLU A 61 0.71 0.37 6.52
C GLU A 61 1.81 1.44 6.48
N ALA A 62 2.85 1.27 5.65
CA ALA A 62 3.91 2.27 5.52
C ALA A 62 3.42 3.64 5.02
N GLN A 63 2.43 3.67 4.11
CA GLN A 63 1.83 4.92 3.63
C GLN A 63 1.05 5.64 4.74
N ILE A 64 0.27 4.91 5.52
CA ILE A 64 -0.46 5.47 6.66
C ILE A 64 0.52 6.05 7.67
N GLU A 65 1.55 5.29 8.03
CA GLU A 65 2.57 5.73 9.01
C GLU A 65 3.32 6.97 8.53
N ALA A 66 3.71 7.02 7.26
CA ALA A 66 4.42 8.16 6.69
C ALA A 66 3.55 9.44 6.73
N VAL A 67 2.28 9.35 6.32
CA VAL A 67 1.35 10.50 6.34
C VAL A 67 1.05 10.93 7.77
N ALA A 68 0.80 9.99 8.67
CA ALA A 68 0.54 10.30 10.08
C ALA A 68 1.75 10.98 10.73
N LYS A 69 2.97 10.48 10.48
CA LYS A 69 4.20 11.09 10.95
C LYS A 69 4.36 12.50 10.41
N ASP A 70 4.19 12.70 9.11
CA ASP A 70 4.33 14.02 8.48
C ASP A 70 3.36 15.04 9.08
N LEU A 71 2.07 14.69 9.16
CA LEU A 71 1.04 15.60 9.69
C LEU A 71 1.17 15.87 11.19
N THR A 72 1.82 14.98 11.95
CA THR A 72 2.05 15.17 13.39
C THR A 72 3.37 15.88 13.71
N SER A 73 4.36 15.82 12.81
CA SER A 73 5.65 16.49 12.98
C SER A 73 5.73 17.87 12.35
N SER A 74 4.80 18.20 11.44
CA SER A 74 4.84 19.41 10.62
C SER A 74 3.61 20.27 10.84
N VAL A 75 3.77 21.60 10.80
CA VAL A 75 2.66 22.54 10.81
C VAL A 75 2.52 23.14 9.41
N TYR A 76 1.50 22.71 8.69
CA TYR A 76 1.17 23.24 7.38
C TYR A 76 0.14 24.36 7.49
N GLY A 77 0.47 25.50 6.89
CA GLY A 77 -0.40 26.67 6.81
C GLY A 77 -1.06 26.83 5.45
N ASN A 78 -1.89 27.85 5.31
CA ASN A 78 -2.38 28.28 4.01
C ASN A 78 -1.18 28.77 3.16
N PRO A 79 -0.89 28.20 1.96
CA PRO A 79 0.27 28.55 1.13
C PRO A 79 0.30 30.00 0.61
N HIS A 80 -0.79 30.76 0.82
CA HIS A 80 -0.88 32.17 0.44
C HIS A 80 -0.62 33.15 1.59
N SER A 81 -0.31 32.64 2.78
CA SER A 81 0.08 33.46 3.94
C SER A 81 1.58 33.77 3.91
N GLN A 82 2.04 34.68 4.77
CA GLN A 82 3.47 34.99 4.92
C GLN A 82 3.97 34.48 6.28
N SER A 83 3.95 33.16 6.48
CA SER A 83 4.44 32.48 7.68
C SER A 83 5.34 31.30 7.31
N ASP A 84 6.18 30.85 8.24
CA ASP A 84 7.06 29.70 8.01
C ASP A 84 6.27 28.42 7.68
N SER A 85 5.12 28.22 8.33
CA SER A 85 4.18 27.13 8.01
C SER A 85 3.58 27.22 6.60
N SER A 86 3.46 28.43 6.06
CA SER A 86 2.99 28.65 4.69
C SER A 86 4.04 28.26 3.66
N LEU A 87 5.31 28.62 3.92
CA LEU A 87 6.44 28.23 3.08
C LEU A 87 6.60 26.71 3.03
N ALA A 88 6.53 26.04 4.19
CA ALA A 88 6.56 24.58 4.26
C ALA A 88 5.45 23.92 3.41
N THR A 89 4.24 24.48 3.41
CA THR A 89 3.14 24.02 2.54
C THR A 89 3.45 24.24 1.06
N CYS A 90 4.01 25.39 0.69
CA CYS A 90 4.41 25.66 -0.69
C CYS A 90 5.47 24.66 -1.19
N ASP A 91 6.43 24.32 -0.35
CA ASP A 91 7.52 23.39 -0.68
C ASP A 91 6.98 21.98 -0.94
N ILE A 92 6.13 21.45 -0.05
CA ILE A 92 5.56 20.10 -0.24
C ILE A 92 4.61 20.03 -1.44
N ILE A 93 3.84 21.09 -1.72
CA ILE A 93 3.01 21.18 -2.94
C ILE A 93 3.89 21.16 -4.18
N SER A 94 5.00 21.90 -4.17
CA SER A 94 5.92 22.00 -5.31
C SER A 94 6.62 20.66 -5.57
N ALA A 95 7.09 19.99 -4.51
CA ALA A 95 7.66 18.65 -4.58
C ALA A 95 6.66 17.62 -5.13
N ALA A 96 5.42 17.64 -4.64
CA ALA A 96 4.36 16.74 -5.13
C ALA A 96 4.05 16.95 -6.61
N ARG A 97 3.95 18.22 -7.06
CA ARG A 97 3.75 18.57 -8.49
C ARG A 97 4.89 18.06 -9.35
N GLN A 98 6.13 18.26 -8.91
CA GLN A 98 7.31 17.78 -9.62
C GLN A 98 7.32 16.25 -9.74
N GLN A 99 6.96 15.53 -8.68
CA GLN A 99 6.91 14.07 -8.66
C GLN A 99 5.90 13.50 -9.65
N VAL A 100 4.73 14.14 -9.82
CA VAL A 100 3.71 13.71 -10.79
C VAL A 100 3.90 14.30 -12.19
N GLY A 101 5.02 14.99 -12.43
CA GLY A 101 5.37 15.55 -13.74
C GLY A 101 4.58 16.81 -14.14
N CYS A 102 3.93 17.47 -13.19
CA CYS A 102 3.30 18.75 -13.44
C CYS A 102 4.40 19.82 -13.50
N LYS A 103 4.58 20.41 -14.68
CA LYS A 103 5.40 21.62 -14.86
C LYS A 103 4.60 22.87 -14.55
#